data_AF-A0AAV8RZW7-F1
#
_entry.id   AF-A0AAV8RZW7-F1
#
_cell.length_a   1.000
_cell.length_b   1.000
_cell.length_c   1.000
_cell.angle_alpha   90.00
_cell.angle_beta   90.00
_cell.angle_gamma   90.00
#
_symmetry.space_group_name_H-M   'P 1'
#
loop_
_entity.id
_entity.type
_entity.pdbx_description
1 polymer ?
#
loop_
_entity_poly.entity_id
_entity_poly.type
_entity_poly.pdbx_seq_one_letter_code
_entity_poly.pdbx_strand_id
1 'polypeptide(L)'
;MGVGGKFWDLLKPYAHNEGVDFLRDKRIAVDLSFWLVQHEAAIRSRNPRARNPHLRTTFFRTVALFSKMGAYPVFVVDGAPSPLKAQARIERFFRMSGLDPAALPKPVEDEEGEATPVKQRNQAFTRCVRECMDLLRLLGMPVLEARSEAEALCAQLNSEGHVDACITADSDAFLFGATCVIKSLRSNSKEPFECYNVSDIEAGLGLGRKQLIAIALLVGSDHHLHGVPGFGVDTAVRFVRLFNEDEILNRLLEIGKGDIDLVNGITKSPSSSVGSGNVRSPHCSNCGHPGSKSAHLKIACEYCVTNGSRNCMKKSSGFKCTCSSCAEERKFKEHQRRENWQIKMCKIISAEPKFPNNEIIALFLANNHGYYSEKDGPALSWDKPKVEDLIDFLTYYQHWEPSYIRQRMIPMLSTVYLREMASSQNESSLLNDQYKFHSIMRVKIRHGHPYYLVKWKRAGNNTVVHSVSTEQIEVNQTQLSGSIESTDLLDEPDVPTILVDDGCWFLLTDENINLVQAAFPKEVNSFMEEKGSEEFRSKQSKCMNKAGLSDKLVPYKSTGVQLSITEFYRSEKVLAQPALGDDSEKKSGKGKSPGDHRRKSDDVDKNLPKSVRRRLLFD
;
A
#
# COMPACT_ATOMS: atom_id res chain seq x y z
N MET A 1 -9.18 3.00 7.55
CA MET A 1 -8.35 4.18 7.34
C MET A 1 -8.88 4.85 6.10
N GLY A 2 -9.11 6.14 6.21
CA GLY A 2 -9.80 6.99 5.25
C GLY A 2 -11.32 6.97 5.33
N VAL A 3 -11.98 7.24 4.21
CA VAL A 3 -13.44 7.29 4.04
C VAL A 3 -14.17 6.07 4.62
N GLY A 4 -15.20 6.35 5.42
CA GLY A 4 -16.03 5.36 6.08
C GLY A 4 -16.93 4.56 5.14
N GLY A 5 -17.78 3.71 5.73
CA GLY A 5 -18.88 3.06 5.00
C GLY A 5 -18.48 2.06 3.92
N LYS A 6 -17.29 1.45 4.02
CA LYS A 6 -16.75 0.48 3.02
C LYS A 6 -16.45 1.11 1.67
N PHE A 7 -15.91 2.33 1.65
CA PHE A 7 -15.53 3.03 0.43
C PHE A 7 -14.64 2.20 -0.53
N TRP A 8 -13.71 1.40 -0.01
CA TRP A 8 -12.92 0.49 -0.85
C TRP A 8 -13.76 -0.55 -1.62
N ASP A 9 -14.91 -0.97 -1.10
CA ASP A 9 -15.80 -1.91 -1.81
C ASP A 9 -16.48 -1.23 -3.01
N LEU A 10 -16.73 0.08 -2.93
CA LEU A 10 -17.21 0.89 -4.07
C LEU A 10 -16.16 0.98 -5.18
N LEU A 11 -14.87 1.10 -4.82
CA LEU A 11 -13.77 1.22 -5.77
C LEU A 11 -13.32 -0.12 -6.37
N LYS A 12 -13.55 -1.23 -5.64
CA LYS A 12 -13.07 -2.57 -5.99
C LYS A 12 -13.36 -3.02 -7.43
N PRO A 13 -14.53 -2.72 -8.05
CA PRO A 13 -14.79 -3.08 -9.45
C PRO A 13 -13.85 -2.43 -10.47
N TYR A 14 -13.16 -1.35 -10.09
CA TYR A 14 -12.24 -0.59 -10.93
C TYR A 14 -10.76 -0.87 -10.59
N ALA A 15 -10.49 -1.87 -9.76
CA ALA A 15 -9.15 -2.29 -9.42
C ALA A 15 -8.53 -3.12 -10.57
N HIS A 16 -7.30 -2.78 -10.94
CA HIS A 16 -6.46 -3.62 -11.79
C HIS A 16 -5.58 -4.52 -10.94
N ASN A 17 -5.43 -5.77 -11.36
CA ASN A 17 -4.54 -6.73 -10.73
C ASN A 17 -3.20 -6.71 -11.45
N GLU A 18 -2.25 -5.95 -10.90
CA GLU A 18 -0.95 -5.69 -11.52
C GLU A 18 0.14 -6.62 -10.98
N GLY A 19 1.08 -6.96 -11.86
CA GLY A 19 2.25 -7.78 -11.53
C GLY A 19 3.44 -6.94 -11.05
N VAL A 20 4.50 -7.60 -10.56
CA VAL A 20 5.73 -6.94 -10.11
C VAL A 20 6.39 -6.06 -11.17
N ASP A 21 6.23 -6.40 -12.45
CA ASP A 21 6.78 -5.65 -13.58
C ASP A 21 6.12 -4.28 -13.78
N PHE A 22 4.89 -4.08 -13.27
CA PHE A 22 4.21 -2.78 -13.34
C PHE A 22 5.01 -1.67 -12.65
N LEU A 23 5.80 -1.99 -11.62
CA LEU A 23 6.59 -1.03 -10.85
C LEU A 23 7.98 -0.77 -11.42
N ARG A 24 8.37 -1.50 -12.47
CA ARG A 24 9.70 -1.41 -13.04
C ARG A 24 9.92 -0.02 -13.63
N ASP A 25 11.06 0.57 -13.27
CA ASP A 25 11.52 1.89 -13.68
C ASP A 25 10.55 3.04 -13.31
N LYS A 26 9.58 2.77 -12.43
CA LYS A 26 8.67 3.78 -11.89
C LYS A 26 9.17 4.33 -10.58
N ARG A 27 8.94 5.63 -10.37
CA ARG A 27 9.10 6.32 -9.09
C ARG A 27 7.85 6.10 -8.26
N ILE A 28 8.00 5.59 -7.05
CA ILE A 28 6.86 5.14 -6.22
C ILE A 28 6.93 5.82 -4.87
N ALA A 29 5.92 6.62 -4.52
CA ALA A 29 5.78 7.14 -3.17
C ALA A 29 5.30 6.02 -2.23
N VAL A 30 5.91 5.89 -1.06
CA VAL A 30 5.58 4.88 -0.05
C VAL A 30 5.21 5.59 1.24
N ASP A 31 3.96 5.40 1.67
CA ASP A 31 3.49 5.82 3.00
C ASP A 31 4.14 4.94 4.07
N LEU A 32 5.22 5.44 4.67
CA LEU A 32 5.98 4.70 5.68
C LEU A 32 5.21 4.59 6.99
N SER A 33 4.41 5.61 7.33
CA SER A 33 3.58 5.63 8.54
C SER A 33 2.60 4.47 8.55
N PHE A 34 1.88 4.27 7.45
CA PHE A 34 0.98 3.13 7.30
C PHE A 34 1.73 1.80 7.35
N TRP A 35 2.89 1.71 6.68
CA TRP A 35 3.68 0.49 6.66
C TRP A 35 4.09 0.07 8.08
N LEU A 36 4.59 0.99 8.89
CA LEU A 36 5.02 0.70 10.25
C LEU A 36 3.89 0.17 11.13
N VAL A 37 2.71 0.81 11.08
CA VAL A 37 1.54 0.41 11.88
C VAL A 37 1.03 -0.97 11.46
N GLN A 38 0.93 -1.24 10.15
CA GLN A 38 0.48 -2.53 9.64
C GLN A 38 1.40 -3.68 10.11
N HIS A 39 2.72 -3.45 10.12
CA HIS A 39 3.69 -4.49 10.47
C HIS A 39 3.86 -4.68 11.96
N GLU A 40 3.81 -3.62 12.76
CA GLU A 40 3.86 -3.75 14.21
C GLU A 40 2.71 -4.64 14.72
N ALA A 41 1.50 -4.44 14.18
CA ALA A 41 0.35 -5.28 14.48
C ALA A 41 0.53 -6.74 13.99
N ALA A 42 0.95 -6.92 12.74
CA ALA A 42 1.11 -8.24 12.15
C ALA A 42 2.25 -9.05 12.79
N ILE A 43 3.40 -8.45 13.07
CA ILE A 43 4.57 -9.16 13.60
C ILE A 43 4.42 -9.43 15.09
N ARG A 44 3.88 -8.51 15.90
CA ARG A 44 3.60 -8.80 17.31
C ARG A 44 2.64 -9.98 17.49
N SER A 45 1.67 -10.12 16.59
CA SER A 45 0.72 -11.25 16.63
C SER A 45 1.37 -12.60 16.30
N ARG A 46 2.40 -12.63 15.43
CA ARG A 46 2.98 -13.86 14.86
C ARG A 46 4.32 -14.26 15.47
N ASN A 47 5.19 -13.29 15.75
CA ASN A 47 6.47 -13.52 16.40
C ASN A 47 6.72 -12.43 17.47
N PRO A 48 6.20 -12.63 18.70
CA PRO A 48 6.35 -11.69 19.80
C PRO A 48 7.80 -11.43 20.22
N ARG A 49 8.74 -12.30 19.79
CA ARG A 49 10.17 -12.22 20.13
C ARG A 49 11.01 -11.52 19.05
N ALA A 50 10.41 -11.14 17.91
CA ALA A 50 11.13 -10.46 16.84
C ALA A 50 11.70 -9.12 17.35
N ARG A 51 13.01 -8.95 17.25
CA ARG A 51 13.71 -7.73 17.65
C ARG A 51 13.49 -6.64 16.62
N ASN A 52 13.08 -5.45 17.06
CA ASN A 52 12.92 -4.26 16.20
C ASN A 52 12.28 -4.61 14.84
N PRO A 53 11.05 -5.17 14.82
CA PRO A 53 10.45 -5.75 13.63
C PRO A 53 10.21 -4.72 12.51
N HIS A 54 10.07 -3.45 12.88
CA HIS A 54 10.00 -2.32 11.96
C HIS A 54 11.23 -2.23 11.07
N LEU A 55 12.44 -2.29 11.64
CA LEU A 55 13.70 -2.21 10.89
C LEU A 55 13.89 -3.40 9.95
N ARG A 56 13.64 -4.62 10.44
CA ARG A 56 13.72 -5.84 9.61
C ARG A 56 12.82 -5.73 8.39
N THR A 57 11.58 -5.30 8.59
CA THR A 57 10.59 -5.22 7.52
C THR A 57 10.91 -4.11 6.53
N THR A 58 11.24 -2.92 7.02
CA THR A 58 11.67 -1.79 6.19
C THR A 58 12.87 -2.18 5.32
N PHE A 59 13.87 -2.86 5.88
CA PHE A 59 15.03 -3.35 5.14
C PHE A 59 14.64 -4.26 3.97
N PHE A 60 13.97 -5.39 4.26
CA PHE A 60 13.68 -6.39 3.24
C PHE A 60 12.72 -5.90 2.17
N ARG A 61 11.71 -5.12 2.55
CA ARG A 61 10.75 -4.59 1.58
C ARG A 61 11.36 -3.51 0.71
N THR A 62 12.25 -2.69 1.23
CA THR A 62 12.99 -1.70 0.43
C THR A 62 13.90 -2.41 -0.57
N VAL A 63 14.67 -3.42 -0.13
CA VAL A 63 15.50 -4.23 -1.03
C VAL A 63 14.66 -4.89 -2.12
N ALA A 64 13.51 -5.47 -1.77
CA ALA A 64 12.61 -6.10 -2.74
C ALA A 64 11.99 -5.08 -3.72
N LEU A 65 11.52 -3.93 -3.24
CA LEU A 65 10.92 -2.88 -4.08
C LEU A 65 11.94 -2.32 -5.08
N PHE A 66 13.17 -2.11 -4.63
CA PHE A 66 14.25 -1.58 -5.46
C PHE A 66 14.79 -2.61 -6.46
N SER A 67 15.19 -3.80 -5.99
CA SER A 67 15.91 -4.78 -6.82
C SER A 67 14.99 -5.75 -7.57
N LYS A 68 14.02 -6.35 -6.88
CA LYS A 68 13.14 -7.38 -7.47
C LYS A 68 12.07 -6.76 -8.38
N MET A 69 11.47 -5.66 -7.92
CA MET A 69 10.41 -4.95 -8.65
C MET A 69 10.97 -3.85 -9.57
N GLY A 70 12.22 -3.45 -9.38
CA GLY A 70 12.88 -2.45 -10.24
C GLY A 70 12.34 -1.04 -10.04
N ALA A 71 11.71 -0.73 -8.91
CA ALA A 71 11.15 0.58 -8.63
C ALA A 71 12.21 1.57 -8.12
N TYR A 72 11.83 2.84 -8.08
CA TYR A 72 12.55 3.95 -7.46
C TYR A 72 11.71 4.51 -6.31
N PRO A 73 11.82 3.93 -5.09
CA PRO A 73 10.93 4.31 -4.00
C PRO A 73 11.30 5.66 -3.39
N VAL A 74 10.29 6.44 -3.03
CA VAL A 74 10.36 7.67 -2.23
C VAL A 74 9.55 7.45 -0.97
N PHE A 75 10.17 7.53 0.20
CA PHE A 75 9.48 7.28 1.45
C PHE A 75 8.92 8.58 2.02
N VAL A 76 7.68 8.54 2.46
CA VAL A 76 7.02 9.67 3.09
C VAL A 76 6.62 9.29 4.52
N VAL A 77 7.02 10.12 5.48
CA VAL A 77 6.60 10.00 6.88
C VAL A 77 5.61 11.09 7.24
N ASP A 78 4.69 10.77 8.14
CA ASP A 78 3.76 11.75 8.67
C ASP A 78 4.48 12.82 9.51
N GLY A 79 4.04 14.07 9.37
CA GLY A 79 4.33 15.15 10.31
C GLY A 79 3.36 15.17 11.49
N ALA A 80 3.10 16.37 12.00
CA ALA A 80 2.17 16.58 13.10
C ALA A 80 0.71 16.38 12.62
N PRO A 81 -0.10 15.56 13.31
CA PRO A 81 -1.49 15.35 12.91
C PRO A 81 -2.29 16.65 13.02
N SER A 82 -3.21 16.87 12.08
CA SER A 82 -4.13 18.00 12.14
C SER A 82 -4.99 17.95 13.41
N PRO A 83 -5.45 19.10 13.94
CA PRO A 83 -6.33 19.13 15.11
C PRO A 83 -7.60 18.28 14.92
N LEU A 84 -8.17 18.31 13.71
CA LEU A 84 -9.35 17.54 13.32
C LEU A 84 -9.09 16.02 13.42
N LYS A 85 -7.97 15.53 12.87
CA LYS A 85 -7.61 14.11 12.95
C LYS A 85 -7.23 13.69 14.36
N ALA A 86 -6.57 14.55 15.13
CA ALA A 86 -6.26 14.28 16.53
C ALA A 86 -7.55 14.10 17.35
N GLN A 87 -8.53 14.99 17.17
CA GLN A 87 -9.83 14.91 17.82
C GLN A 87 -10.59 13.63 17.41
N ALA A 88 -10.64 13.33 16.11
CA ALA A 88 -11.26 12.11 15.60
C ALA A 88 -10.59 10.84 16.15
N ARG A 89 -9.25 10.80 16.26
CA ARG A 89 -8.52 9.69 16.88
C ARG A 89 -8.91 9.49 18.35
N ILE A 90 -8.97 10.59 19.11
CA ILE A 90 -9.39 10.54 20.52
C ILE A 90 -10.83 10.02 20.62
N GLU A 91 -11.75 10.53 19.81
CA GLU A 91 -13.13 10.05 19.82
C GLU A 91 -13.24 8.56 19.46
N ARG A 92 -12.52 8.11 18.42
CA ARG A 92 -12.46 6.69 18.04
C ARG A 92 -11.95 5.83 19.20
N PHE A 93 -10.91 6.26 19.89
CA PHE A 93 -10.36 5.57 21.04
C PHE A 93 -11.37 5.45 22.20
N PHE A 94 -12.08 6.53 22.54
CA PHE A 94 -13.09 6.51 23.61
C PHE A 94 -14.21 5.53 23.27
N ARG A 95 -14.71 5.54 22.02
CA ARG A 95 -15.75 4.61 21.54
C ARG A 95 -15.29 3.16 21.61
N MET A 96 -14.08 2.86 21.12
CA MET A 96 -13.53 1.51 21.14
C MET A 96 -13.24 1.01 22.56
N SER A 97 -12.96 1.93 23.49
CA SER A 97 -12.71 1.61 24.90
C SER A 97 -13.98 1.44 25.74
N GLY A 98 -15.17 1.69 25.16
CA GLY A 98 -16.44 1.66 25.88
C GLY A 98 -16.57 2.78 26.93
N LEU A 99 -15.78 3.85 26.80
CA LEU A 99 -15.87 5.04 27.64
C LEU A 99 -16.97 5.95 27.11
N ASP A 100 -17.68 6.61 28.02
CA ASP A 100 -18.77 7.52 27.65
C ASP A 100 -18.21 8.69 26.80
N PRO A 101 -18.74 8.94 25.59
CA PRO A 101 -18.39 10.11 24.78
C PRO A 101 -18.56 11.43 25.52
N ALA A 102 -19.42 11.51 26.55
CA ALA A 102 -19.58 12.70 27.38
C ALA A 102 -18.31 13.07 28.19
N ALA A 103 -17.37 12.14 28.35
CA ALA A 103 -16.08 12.35 29.02
C ALA A 103 -14.96 12.83 28.06
N LEU A 104 -15.27 13.07 26.78
CA LEU A 104 -14.32 13.69 25.85
C LEU A 104 -13.90 15.07 26.39
N PRO A 105 -12.59 15.40 26.40
CA PRO A 105 -12.14 16.76 26.63
C PRO A 105 -12.83 17.66 25.60
N LYS A 106 -13.68 18.59 26.06
CA LYS A 106 -14.23 19.60 25.16
C LYS A 106 -13.07 20.45 24.64
N PRO A 107 -13.04 20.81 23.34
CA PRO A 107 -12.11 21.83 22.87
C PRO A 107 -12.34 23.07 23.71
N VAL A 108 -11.30 23.54 24.39
CA VAL A 108 -11.35 24.84 25.08
C VAL A 108 -11.29 25.87 23.96
N GLU A 109 -12.41 26.51 23.67
CA GLU A 109 -12.46 27.70 22.82
C GLU A 109 -11.97 28.87 23.69
N ASP A 110 -10.67 28.95 23.94
CA ASP A 110 -10.08 30.15 24.54
C ASP A 110 -9.91 31.20 23.43
N GLU A 111 -10.44 32.40 23.63
CA GLU A 111 -10.45 33.52 22.67
C GLU A 111 -9.05 34.10 22.34
N GLU A 112 -7.96 33.43 22.70
CA GLU A 112 -6.59 33.88 22.43
C GLU A 112 -5.74 32.70 21.93
N GLY A 113 -5.83 32.43 20.62
CA GLY A 113 -4.68 32.19 19.74
C GLY A 113 -3.67 31.06 20.00
N GLU A 114 -3.83 30.16 20.97
CA GLU A 114 -2.88 29.06 21.18
C GLU A 114 -3.60 27.71 21.27
N ALA A 115 -3.49 26.93 20.19
CA ALA A 115 -4.09 25.60 20.08
C ALA A 115 -3.61 24.71 21.24
N THR A 116 -4.57 24.06 21.91
CA THR A 116 -4.29 23.02 22.91
C THR A 116 -3.22 22.05 22.38
N PRO A 117 -2.17 21.72 23.16
CA PRO A 117 -1.06 20.93 22.65
C PRO A 117 -1.57 19.56 22.24
N VAL A 118 -1.63 19.33 20.93
CA VAL A 118 -1.98 18.06 20.31
C VAL A 118 -1.12 16.98 20.99
N LYS A 119 -1.76 16.01 21.66
CA LYS A 119 -1.05 14.91 22.34
C LYS A 119 -0.08 14.29 21.33
N GLN A 120 1.22 14.50 21.55
CA GLN A 120 2.28 14.05 20.66
C GLN A 120 2.19 12.54 20.47
N ARG A 121 2.53 12.06 19.27
CA ARG A 121 2.63 10.62 18.99
C ARG A 121 3.47 9.92 20.06
N ASN A 122 3.11 8.68 20.36
CA ASN A 122 3.87 7.80 21.26
C ASN A 122 5.39 7.93 21.02
N GLN A 123 6.16 8.26 22.06
CA GLN A 123 7.62 8.36 21.96
C GLN A 123 8.26 7.09 21.40
N ALA A 124 7.71 5.91 21.70
CA ALA A 124 8.18 4.64 21.15
C ALA A 124 7.94 4.54 19.64
N PHE A 125 6.77 4.97 19.16
CA PHE A 125 6.46 5.00 17.73
C PHE A 125 7.35 6.01 16.99
N THR A 126 7.48 7.23 17.52
CA THR A 126 8.37 8.27 16.96
C THR A 126 9.82 7.81 16.91
N ARG A 127 10.26 7.00 17.87
CA ARG A 127 11.58 6.35 17.82
C ARG A 127 11.66 5.33 16.68
N CYS A 128 10.67 4.44 16.53
CA CYS A 128 10.66 3.46 15.44
C CYS A 128 10.67 4.12 14.05
N VAL A 129 9.92 5.22 13.88
CA VAL A 129 9.93 6.03 12.64
C VAL A 129 11.34 6.54 12.36
N ARG A 130 11.98 7.22 13.32
CA ARG A 130 13.35 7.75 13.16
C ARG A 130 14.36 6.66 12.80
N GLU A 131 14.33 5.54 13.51
CA GLU A 131 15.22 4.40 13.22
C GLU A 131 15.02 3.88 11.78
N CYS A 132 13.78 3.84 11.28
CA CYS A 132 13.51 3.48 9.88
C CYS A 132 13.99 4.53 8.89
N MET A 133 13.83 5.83 9.18
CA MET A 133 14.36 6.90 8.34
C MET A 133 15.88 6.81 8.21
N ASP A 134 16.58 6.55 9.31
CA ASP A 134 18.04 6.39 9.31
C ASP A 134 18.46 5.17 8.48
N LEU A 135 17.79 4.03 8.65
CA LEU A 135 17.98 2.85 7.81
C LEU A 135 17.80 3.16 6.31
N LEU A 136 16.74 3.88 5.95
CA LEU A 136 16.44 4.23 4.55
C LEU A 136 17.49 5.17 3.95
N ARG A 137 17.98 6.14 4.73
CA ARG A 137 19.09 7.02 4.32
C ARG A 137 20.39 6.24 4.12
N LEU A 138 20.68 5.26 4.99
CA LEU A 138 21.84 4.37 4.82
C LEU A 138 21.70 3.49 3.57
N LEU A 139 20.48 3.10 3.21
CA LEU A 139 20.18 2.41 1.95
C LEU A 139 20.24 3.34 0.72
N GLY A 140 20.40 4.66 0.89
CA GLY A 140 20.45 5.63 -0.20
C GLY A 140 19.08 6.03 -0.76
N MET A 141 18.00 5.82 -0.01
CA MET A 141 16.63 6.15 -0.44
C MET A 141 16.23 7.57 -0.03
N PRO A 142 15.50 8.31 -0.89
CA PRO A 142 14.94 9.61 -0.51
C PRO A 142 13.82 9.43 0.52
N VAL A 143 13.87 10.24 1.58
CA VAL A 143 12.87 10.25 2.66
C VAL A 143 12.38 11.68 2.86
N LEU A 144 11.08 11.87 2.73
CA LEU A 144 10.39 13.15 2.90
C LEU A 144 9.52 13.12 4.16
N GLU A 145 9.41 14.26 4.81
CA GLU A 145 8.48 14.48 5.92
C GLU A 145 7.32 15.34 5.44
N ALA A 146 6.09 14.85 5.62
CA ALA A 146 4.88 15.59 5.33
C ALA A 146 4.62 16.65 6.41
N ARG A 147 3.96 17.75 6.06
CA ARG A 147 3.52 18.74 7.07
C ARG A 147 2.50 18.17 8.05
N SER A 148 1.67 17.25 7.56
CA SER A 148 0.70 16.54 8.40
C SER A 148 0.66 15.06 8.06
N GLU A 149 0.14 14.71 6.89
CA GLU A 149 -0.21 13.34 6.52
C GLU A 149 0.64 12.83 5.36
N ALA A 150 1.18 11.62 5.50
CA ALA A 150 2.01 11.00 4.50
C ALA A 150 1.22 10.73 3.21
N GLU A 151 -0.04 10.28 3.33
CA GLU A 151 -0.93 10.02 2.21
C GLU A 151 -1.21 11.29 1.39
N ALA A 152 -1.31 12.45 2.05
CA ALA A 152 -1.51 13.75 1.40
C ALA A 152 -0.29 14.17 0.59
N LEU A 153 0.92 14.04 1.15
CA LEU A 153 2.14 14.34 0.42
C LEU A 153 2.41 13.30 -0.68
N CYS A 154 2.10 12.02 -0.47
CA CYS A 154 2.17 11.01 -1.52
C CYS A 154 1.27 11.39 -2.71
N ALA A 155 0.02 11.77 -2.43
CA ALA A 155 -0.95 12.19 -3.44
C ALA A 155 -0.47 13.43 -4.20
N GLN A 156 0.05 14.44 -3.48
CA GLN A 156 0.65 15.63 -4.09
C GLN A 156 1.77 15.26 -5.07
N LEU A 157 2.77 14.48 -4.62
CA LEU A 157 3.89 14.04 -5.45
C LEU A 157 3.43 13.31 -6.71
N ASN A 158 2.34 12.54 -6.62
CA ASN A 158 1.80 11.81 -7.76
C ASN A 158 1.03 12.72 -8.72
N SER A 159 0.19 13.61 -8.20
CA SER A 159 -0.56 14.57 -9.02
C SER A 159 0.34 15.57 -9.76
N GLU A 160 1.49 15.92 -9.18
CA GLU A 160 2.50 16.80 -9.76
C GLU A 160 3.48 16.06 -10.71
N GLY A 161 3.38 14.73 -10.81
CA GLY A 161 4.24 13.93 -11.70
C GLY A 161 5.66 13.67 -11.18
N HIS A 162 5.93 13.95 -9.89
CA HIS A 162 7.19 13.60 -9.23
C HIS A 162 7.31 12.09 -8.98
N VAL A 163 6.18 11.40 -8.79
CA VAL A 163 6.09 9.93 -8.71
C VAL A 163 4.97 9.40 -9.59
N ASP A 164 5.09 8.16 -10.03
CA ASP A 164 4.15 7.52 -10.96
C ASP A 164 2.99 6.81 -10.22
N ALA A 165 3.18 6.41 -8.96
CA ALA A 165 2.13 5.84 -8.12
C ALA A 165 2.42 6.00 -6.61
N CYS A 166 1.38 5.85 -5.79
CA CYS A 166 1.48 5.85 -4.32
C CYS A 166 1.14 4.47 -3.74
N ILE A 167 1.97 3.94 -2.85
CA ILE A 167 1.64 2.77 -2.03
C ILE A 167 1.07 3.26 -0.71
N THR A 168 -0.25 3.13 -0.55
CA THR A 168 -0.97 3.40 0.70
C THR A 168 -2.30 2.65 0.71
N ALA A 169 -2.74 2.17 1.87
CA ALA A 169 -4.08 1.60 2.02
C ALA A 169 -5.11 2.62 2.51
N ASP A 170 -4.69 3.88 2.71
CA ASP A 170 -5.59 4.97 3.06
C ASP A 170 -6.28 5.52 1.81
N SER A 171 -7.61 5.45 1.77
CA SER A 171 -8.38 5.95 0.63
C SER A 171 -8.38 7.48 0.55
N ASP A 172 -7.96 8.18 1.61
CA ASP A 172 -7.88 9.64 1.62
C ASP A 172 -6.87 10.14 0.57
N ALA A 173 -5.94 9.30 0.11
CA ALA A 173 -5.06 9.59 -1.02
C ALA A 173 -5.82 10.08 -2.27
N PHE A 174 -7.00 9.51 -2.57
CA PHE A 174 -7.82 9.99 -3.70
C PHE A 174 -8.44 11.36 -3.44
N LEU A 175 -8.79 11.67 -2.19
CA LEU A 175 -9.33 12.98 -1.79
C LEU A 175 -8.27 14.06 -1.93
N PHE A 176 -7.01 13.73 -1.60
CA PHE A 176 -5.84 14.58 -1.82
C PHE A 176 -5.38 14.63 -3.29
N GLY A 177 -6.02 13.88 -4.20
CA GLY A 177 -5.78 13.97 -5.63
C GLY A 177 -4.77 12.98 -6.20
N ALA A 178 -4.47 11.88 -5.51
CA ALA A 178 -3.66 10.80 -6.09
C ALA A 178 -4.32 10.24 -7.36
N THR A 179 -3.53 10.07 -8.41
CA THR A 179 -3.98 9.56 -9.71
C THR A 179 -3.84 8.04 -9.82
N CYS A 180 -2.83 7.46 -9.17
CA CYS A 180 -2.56 6.02 -9.17
C CYS A 180 -2.20 5.54 -7.75
N VAL A 181 -3.04 4.68 -7.17
CA VAL A 181 -2.89 4.16 -5.81
C VAL A 181 -2.77 2.64 -5.80
N ILE A 182 -1.74 2.14 -5.14
CA ILE A 182 -1.51 0.72 -4.88
C ILE A 182 -1.86 0.45 -3.43
N LYS A 183 -2.99 -0.24 -3.22
CA LYS A 183 -3.59 -0.39 -1.89
C LYS A 183 -2.75 -1.25 -0.94
N SER A 184 -2.17 -2.33 -1.44
CA SER A 184 -1.39 -3.26 -0.63
C SER A 184 -0.40 -4.03 -1.49
N LEU A 185 0.88 -3.93 -1.12
CA LEU A 185 1.97 -4.63 -1.79
C LEU A 185 2.51 -5.73 -0.87
N ARG A 186 2.51 -6.98 -1.37
CA ARG A 186 3.11 -8.14 -0.70
C ARG A 186 4.34 -8.59 -1.48
N SER A 187 5.53 -8.22 -1.01
CA SER A 187 6.81 -8.36 -1.73
C SER A 187 7.15 -9.81 -2.17
N ASN A 188 6.67 -10.81 -1.44
CA ASN A 188 6.92 -12.23 -1.73
C ASN A 188 5.69 -13.00 -2.20
N SER A 189 4.60 -12.32 -2.53
CA SER A 189 3.45 -13.00 -3.13
C SER A 189 3.66 -13.22 -4.62
N LYS A 190 3.18 -14.36 -5.14
CA LYS A 190 2.96 -14.58 -6.57
C LYS A 190 1.67 -13.90 -7.05
N GLU A 191 0.81 -13.49 -6.11
CA GLU A 191 -0.46 -12.87 -6.42
C GLU A 191 -0.24 -11.43 -6.88
N PRO A 192 -0.97 -10.98 -7.91
CA PRO A 192 -0.97 -9.59 -8.31
C PRO A 192 -1.44 -8.70 -7.16
N PHE A 193 -1.05 -7.43 -7.20
CA PHE A 193 -1.50 -6.41 -6.25
C PHE A 193 -2.59 -5.53 -6.86
N GLU A 194 -3.48 -5.01 -6.02
CA GLU A 194 -4.56 -4.12 -6.44
C GLU A 194 -4.02 -2.71 -6.69
N CYS A 195 -4.14 -2.27 -7.95
CA CYS A 195 -3.81 -0.94 -8.42
C CYS A 195 -5.08 -0.21 -8.86
N TYR A 196 -5.21 1.06 -8.53
CA TYR A 196 -6.39 1.86 -8.79
C TYR A 196 -5.98 3.15 -9.49
N ASN A 197 -6.47 3.38 -10.70
CA ASN A 197 -6.30 4.64 -11.41
C ASN A 197 -7.55 5.51 -11.28
N VAL A 198 -7.36 6.80 -11.02
CA VAL A 198 -8.47 7.76 -10.90
C VAL A 198 -9.28 7.84 -12.19
N SER A 199 -8.65 7.75 -13.36
CA SER A 199 -9.34 7.79 -14.65
C SER A 199 -10.33 6.63 -14.84
N ASP A 200 -10.02 5.44 -14.34
CA ASP A 200 -10.93 4.29 -14.40
C ASP A 200 -12.09 4.44 -13.39
N ILE A 201 -11.80 4.98 -12.20
CA ILE A 201 -12.80 5.30 -11.19
C ILE A 201 -13.77 6.37 -11.72
N GLU A 202 -13.25 7.42 -12.35
CA GLU A 202 -14.03 8.49 -12.96
C GLU A 202 -14.87 7.96 -14.13
N ALA A 203 -14.29 7.18 -15.04
CA ALA A 203 -15.01 6.59 -16.15
C ALA A 203 -16.12 5.63 -15.70
N GLY A 204 -15.88 4.87 -14.64
CA GLY A 204 -16.80 3.88 -14.11
C GLY A 204 -17.91 4.43 -13.21
N LEU A 205 -17.57 5.35 -12.31
CA LEU A 205 -18.51 5.93 -11.36
C LEU A 205 -19.11 7.26 -11.81
N GLY A 206 -18.46 7.97 -12.73
CA GLY A 206 -18.80 9.35 -13.08
C GLY A 206 -18.59 10.32 -11.91
N LEU A 207 -17.57 10.07 -11.09
CA LEU A 207 -17.29 10.83 -9.87
C LEU A 207 -15.86 11.40 -9.90
N GLY A 208 -15.74 12.73 -9.95
CA GLY A 208 -14.46 13.43 -9.82
C GLY A 208 -14.03 13.71 -8.38
N ARG A 209 -12.88 14.34 -8.18
CA ARG A 209 -12.26 14.58 -6.85
C ARG A 209 -13.19 15.32 -5.89
N LYS A 210 -13.82 16.42 -6.31
CA LYS A 210 -14.73 17.20 -5.43
C LYS A 210 -15.96 16.39 -5.00
N GLN A 211 -16.41 15.49 -5.86
CA GLN A 211 -17.52 14.57 -5.56
C GLN A 211 -17.08 13.48 -4.58
N LEU A 212 -15.86 12.95 -4.68
CA LEU A 212 -15.30 12.03 -3.67
C LEU A 212 -15.16 12.73 -2.30
N ILE A 213 -14.72 13.98 -2.26
CA ILE A 213 -14.69 14.80 -1.04
C ILE A 213 -16.09 14.98 -0.46
N ALA A 214 -17.09 15.27 -1.29
CA ALA A 214 -18.48 15.33 -0.86
C ALA A 214 -18.98 14.01 -0.24
N ILE A 215 -18.60 12.86 -0.82
CA ILE A 215 -18.91 11.54 -0.24
C ILE A 215 -18.25 11.38 1.14
N ALA A 216 -16.98 11.76 1.28
CA ALA A 216 -16.26 11.68 2.55
C ALA A 216 -16.90 12.55 3.64
N LEU A 217 -17.39 13.75 3.29
CA LEU A 217 -18.12 14.62 4.22
C LEU A 217 -19.46 14.02 4.65
N LEU A 218 -20.19 13.39 3.73
CA LEU A 218 -21.50 12.79 4.00
C LEU A 218 -21.42 11.47 4.77
N VAL A 219 -20.47 10.61 4.44
CA VAL A 219 -20.34 9.27 5.04
C VAL A 219 -19.49 9.29 6.32
N GLY A 220 -18.57 10.25 6.41
CA GLY A 220 -17.54 10.31 7.43
C GLY A 220 -16.18 9.79 6.94
N SER A 221 -15.12 10.28 7.58
CA SER A 221 -13.72 10.01 7.28
C SER A 221 -12.88 10.02 8.55
N ASP A 222 -11.56 9.86 8.43
CA ASP A 222 -10.64 9.98 9.57
C ASP A 222 -10.52 11.42 10.11
N HIS A 223 -11.12 12.40 9.42
CA HIS A 223 -11.20 13.80 9.83
C HIS A 223 -12.54 14.18 10.47
N HIS A 224 -13.60 13.43 10.16
CA HIS A 224 -14.93 13.60 10.74
C HIS A 224 -15.65 12.25 10.78
N LEU A 225 -15.70 11.61 11.95
CA LEU A 225 -16.11 10.21 12.10
C LEU A 225 -17.55 9.91 11.69
N HIS A 226 -18.49 10.82 11.94
CA HIS A 226 -19.94 10.50 11.84
C HIS A 226 -20.54 10.87 10.50
N GLY A 227 -19.91 11.77 9.75
CA GLY A 227 -20.53 12.34 8.55
C GLY A 227 -21.92 12.91 8.88
N VAL A 228 -22.86 12.73 7.96
CA VAL A 228 -24.27 13.09 8.13
C VAL A 228 -25.08 11.83 8.49
N PRO A 229 -25.85 11.82 9.59
CA PRO A 229 -26.65 10.68 10.00
C PRO A 229 -27.58 10.17 8.89
N GLY A 230 -27.55 8.86 8.62
CA GLY A 230 -28.37 8.22 7.59
C GLY A 230 -27.75 8.18 6.19
N PHE A 231 -26.56 8.77 5.99
CA PHE A 231 -25.78 8.59 4.77
C PHE A 231 -24.83 7.39 4.90
N GLY A 232 -25.12 6.34 4.13
CA GLY A 232 -24.13 5.32 3.76
C GLY A 232 -23.51 5.64 2.40
N VAL A 233 -22.49 4.89 1.98
CA VAL A 233 -21.78 5.10 0.70
C VAL A 233 -22.74 5.11 -0.49
N ASP A 234 -23.67 4.15 -0.59
CA ASP A 234 -24.64 4.10 -1.70
C ASP A 234 -25.56 5.32 -1.75
N THR A 235 -26.04 5.76 -0.57
CA THR A 235 -26.90 6.95 -0.44
C THR A 235 -26.12 8.21 -0.82
N ALA A 236 -24.87 8.33 -0.38
CA ALA A 236 -23.99 9.45 -0.68
C ALA A 236 -23.66 9.52 -2.17
N VAL A 237 -23.26 8.40 -2.79
CA VAL A 237 -23.01 8.31 -4.24
C VAL A 237 -24.25 8.72 -5.03
N ARG A 238 -25.43 8.22 -4.66
CA ARG A 238 -26.70 8.58 -5.34
C ARG A 238 -27.00 10.07 -5.21
N PHE A 239 -26.72 10.67 -4.06
CA PHE A 239 -26.96 12.09 -3.81
C PHE A 239 -25.96 12.98 -4.56
N VAL A 240 -24.68 12.66 -4.50
CA VAL A 240 -23.61 13.45 -5.10
C VAL A 240 -23.70 13.45 -6.64
N ARG A 241 -24.15 12.35 -7.25
CA ARG A 241 -24.42 12.27 -8.70
C ARG A 241 -25.49 13.22 -9.23
N LEU A 242 -26.24 13.89 -8.34
CA LEU A 242 -27.22 14.89 -8.75
C LEU A 242 -26.57 16.21 -9.18
N PHE A 243 -25.30 16.42 -8.84
CA PHE A 243 -24.60 17.67 -9.07
C PHE A 243 -23.32 17.42 -9.85
N ASN A 244 -22.95 18.40 -10.68
CA ASN A 244 -21.66 18.42 -11.37
C ASN A 244 -20.52 18.60 -10.36
N GLU A 245 -19.31 18.20 -10.76
CA GLU A 245 -18.13 18.28 -9.91
C GLU A 245 -17.84 19.69 -9.40
N ASP A 246 -17.98 20.71 -10.24
CA ASP A 246 -17.69 22.10 -9.86
C ASP A 246 -18.72 22.73 -8.94
N GLU A 247 -19.93 22.18 -8.90
CA GLU A 247 -21.04 22.72 -8.12
C GLU A 247 -21.20 22.03 -6.77
N ILE A 248 -20.83 20.75 -6.64
CA ILE A 248 -21.21 19.90 -5.50
C ILE A 248 -20.87 20.51 -4.13
N LEU A 249 -19.67 21.06 -3.96
CA LEU A 249 -19.23 21.62 -2.67
C LEU A 249 -20.00 22.90 -2.32
N ASN A 250 -20.27 23.75 -3.32
CA ASN A 250 -21.09 24.95 -3.14
C ASN A 250 -22.55 24.58 -2.82
N ARG A 251 -23.09 23.55 -3.46
CA ARG A 251 -24.44 23.03 -3.19
C ARG A 251 -24.56 22.46 -1.78
N LEU A 252 -23.56 21.73 -1.29
CA LEU A 252 -23.54 21.27 0.09
C LEU A 252 -23.51 22.45 1.07
N LEU A 253 -22.77 23.52 0.76
CA LEU A 253 -22.76 24.75 1.55
C LEU A 253 -24.12 25.46 1.59
N GLU A 254 -24.79 25.59 0.44
CA GLU A 254 -26.15 26.16 0.33
C GLU A 254 -27.16 25.35 1.16
N ILE A 255 -27.16 24.03 0.99
CA ILE A 255 -28.06 23.11 1.70
C ILE A 255 -27.79 23.14 3.21
N GLY A 256 -26.52 23.16 3.63
CA GLY A 256 -26.13 23.25 5.03
C GLY A 256 -26.61 24.54 5.71
N LYS A 257 -26.73 25.64 4.96
CA LYS A 257 -27.31 26.92 5.43
C LYS A 257 -28.84 26.93 5.49
N GLY A 258 -29.51 25.87 5.02
CA GLY A 258 -30.96 25.75 4.98
C GLY A 258 -31.61 26.25 3.69
N ASP A 259 -30.84 26.54 2.64
CA ASP A 259 -31.37 26.93 1.33
C ASP A 259 -31.75 25.67 0.52
N ILE A 260 -32.99 25.19 0.73
CA ILE A 260 -33.51 23.95 0.14
C ILE A 260 -34.21 24.20 -1.20
N ASP A 261 -34.52 25.46 -1.54
CA ASP A 261 -35.36 25.82 -2.68
C ASP A 261 -34.68 25.64 -4.06
N LEU A 262 -33.35 25.51 -4.09
CA LEU A 262 -32.53 25.39 -5.31
C LEU A 262 -32.51 23.98 -5.94
N VAL A 263 -32.86 22.92 -5.22
CA VAL A 263 -32.92 21.56 -5.82
C VAL A 263 -34.06 21.45 -6.84
N ASN A 264 -35.12 22.25 -6.67
CA ASN A 264 -36.23 22.36 -7.63
C ASN A 264 -35.79 22.93 -9.00
N GLY A 265 -34.61 23.54 -9.10
CA GLY A 265 -34.07 24.08 -10.35
C GLY A 265 -33.44 23.02 -11.26
N ILE A 266 -32.90 21.94 -10.70
CA ILE A 266 -32.16 20.89 -11.44
C ILE A 266 -33.12 19.96 -12.22
N THR A 267 -34.40 19.89 -11.82
CA THR A 267 -35.43 19.08 -12.50
C THR A 267 -36.36 19.88 -13.42
N LYS A 268 -36.22 21.21 -13.53
CA LYS A 268 -37.04 22.02 -14.44
C LYS A 268 -36.57 21.86 -15.89
N SER A 269 -37.03 20.79 -16.52
CA SER A 269 -37.28 20.82 -17.96
C SER A 269 -38.37 21.88 -18.26
N PRO A 270 -38.23 22.70 -19.31
CA PRO A 270 -39.20 23.73 -19.65
C PRO A 270 -40.43 23.11 -20.34
N SER A 271 -41.31 22.49 -19.55
CA SER A 271 -42.72 22.19 -19.88
C SER A 271 -43.24 21.33 -18.74
N SER A 272 -44.08 21.82 -17.83
CA SER A 272 -45.49 22.00 -18.14
C SER A 272 -46.14 22.95 -17.12
N SER A 273 -46.50 24.13 -17.60
CA SER A 273 -47.74 24.77 -17.18
C SER A 273 -48.92 23.80 -17.36
N VAL A 274 -49.96 24.04 -16.58
CA VAL A 274 -51.30 23.44 -16.64
C VAL A 274 -51.49 22.22 -15.75
N GLY A 275 -51.99 22.49 -14.54
CA GLY A 275 -52.92 21.58 -13.87
C GLY A 275 -54.14 21.40 -14.74
N SER A 276 -54.15 20.35 -15.56
CA SER A 276 -55.35 19.79 -16.15
C SER A 276 -55.54 18.43 -15.50
N GLY A 277 -56.69 18.23 -14.85
CA GLY A 277 -57.02 16.96 -14.22
C GLY A 277 -56.93 15.84 -15.24
N ASN A 278 -55.89 15.01 -15.15
CA ASN A 278 -55.77 13.80 -15.95
C ASN A 278 -56.93 12.88 -15.57
N VAL A 279 -57.99 12.90 -16.38
CA VAL A 279 -59.09 11.95 -16.31
C VAL A 279 -58.49 10.56 -16.51
N ARG A 280 -58.43 9.77 -15.44
CA ARG A 280 -57.92 8.40 -15.50
C ARG A 280 -58.72 7.64 -16.54
N SER A 281 -58.02 7.11 -17.54
CA SER A 281 -58.57 6.11 -18.44
C SER A 281 -59.12 4.95 -17.57
N PRO A 282 -60.38 4.55 -17.69
CA PRO A 282 -60.91 3.42 -16.95
C PRO A 282 -60.16 2.15 -17.35
N HIS A 283 -59.87 1.27 -16.39
CA HIS A 283 -59.23 -0.02 -16.63
C HIS A 283 -60.11 -1.14 -16.09
N CYS A 284 -60.11 -2.28 -16.79
CA CYS A 284 -60.96 -3.39 -16.44
C CYS A 284 -60.42 -4.06 -15.18
N SER A 285 -61.28 -4.26 -14.18
CA SER A 285 -60.86 -4.86 -12.91
C SER A 285 -60.40 -6.31 -13.04
N ASN A 286 -60.78 -7.02 -14.12
CA ASN A 286 -60.39 -8.40 -14.37
C ASN A 286 -59.03 -8.54 -15.08
N CYS A 287 -58.87 -7.91 -16.26
CA CYS A 287 -57.64 -8.02 -17.06
C CYS A 287 -56.64 -6.87 -16.87
N GLY A 288 -57.06 -5.73 -16.32
CA GLY A 288 -56.19 -4.56 -16.13
C GLY A 288 -55.95 -3.71 -17.38
N HIS A 289 -56.53 -4.05 -18.53
CA HIS A 289 -56.41 -3.28 -19.78
C HIS A 289 -57.40 -2.10 -19.85
N PRO A 290 -57.13 -1.07 -20.68
CA PRO A 290 -58.03 0.07 -20.86
C PRO A 290 -59.46 -0.35 -21.26
N GLY A 291 -60.45 0.32 -20.67
CA GLY A 291 -61.88 0.00 -20.78
C GLY A 291 -62.48 -0.46 -19.44
N SER A 292 -63.80 -0.35 -19.28
CA SER A 292 -64.48 -0.83 -18.06
C SER A 292 -64.77 -2.33 -18.14
N LYS A 293 -65.00 -2.98 -16.98
CA LYS A 293 -65.43 -4.39 -16.93
C LYS A 293 -66.73 -4.61 -17.73
N SER A 294 -67.66 -3.65 -17.68
CA SER A 294 -68.93 -3.71 -18.43
C SER A 294 -68.74 -3.53 -19.94
N ALA A 295 -67.77 -2.71 -20.37
CA ALA A 295 -67.42 -2.56 -21.78
C ALA A 295 -66.79 -3.84 -22.33
N HIS A 296 -65.87 -4.45 -21.58
CA HIS A 296 -65.21 -5.70 -21.96
C HIS A 296 -66.13 -6.94 -21.95
N LEU A 297 -67.31 -6.85 -21.33
CA LEU A 297 -68.35 -7.87 -21.43
C LEU A 297 -69.16 -7.77 -22.73
N LYS A 298 -69.23 -6.58 -23.33
CA LYS A 298 -69.97 -6.31 -24.57
C LYS A 298 -69.07 -6.37 -25.82
N ILE A 299 -67.83 -5.92 -25.69
CA ILE A 299 -66.81 -5.87 -26.76
C ILE A 299 -65.58 -6.61 -26.25
N ALA A 300 -65.04 -7.54 -27.05
CA ALA A 300 -63.87 -8.31 -26.64
C ALA A 300 -62.65 -7.39 -26.43
N CYS A 301 -61.91 -7.59 -25.35
CA CYS A 301 -60.73 -6.78 -25.04
C CYS A 301 -59.59 -7.09 -26.01
N GLU A 302 -59.20 -6.12 -26.83
CA GLU A 302 -58.18 -6.24 -27.87
C GLU A 302 -56.86 -6.86 -27.37
N TYR A 303 -56.48 -6.56 -26.13
CA TYR A 303 -55.26 -7.04 -25.49
C TYR A 303 -55.36 -8.49 -24.94
N CYS A 304 -56.57 -9.04 -24.84
CA CYS A 304 -56.81 -10.42 -24.37
C CYS A 304 -57.22 -11.37 -25.51
N VAL A 305 -57.48 -10.85 -26.72
CA VAL A 305 -58.10 -11.58 -27.85
C VAL A 305 -57.16 -12.60 -28.51
N THR A 306 -55.90 -12.72 -28.08
CA THR A 306 -54.95 -13.71 -28.64
C THR A 306 -55.37 -15.18 -28.49
N ASN A 307 -56.39 -15.51 -27.68
CA ASN A 307 -56.83 -16.88 -27.42
C ASN A 307 -58.31 -17.21 -27.78
N GLY A 308 -58.98 -16.40 -28.61
CA GLY A 308 -60.32 -16.76 -29.14
C GLY A 308 -61.48 -16.79 -28.11
N SER A 309 -61.23 -16.46 -26.84
CA SER A 309 -62.28 -16.35 -25.81
C SER A 309 -62.86 -14.94 -25.75
N ARG A 310 -64.19 -14.82 -25.78
CA ARG A 310 -64.91 -13.53 -25.60
C ARG A 310 -64.78 -12.89 -24.21
N ASN A 311 -64.11 -13.56 -23.26
CA ASN A 311 -63.98 -13.11 -21.88
C ASN A 311 -62.55 -12.63 -21.56
N CYS A 312 -62.43 -11.56 -20.77
CA CYS A 312 -61.16 -11.08 -20.27
C CYS A 312 -60.43 -12.11 -19.40
N MET A 313 -59.13 -12.31 -19.62
CA MET A 313 -58.28 -13.11 -18.75
C MET A 313 -58.00 -12.38 -17.43
N LYS A 314 -57.83 -13.13 -16.33
CA LYS A 314 -57.46 -12.56 -15.03
C LYS A 314 -56.02 -12.04 -15.11
N LYS A 315 -55.79 -10.81 -14.64
CA LYS A 315 -54.45 -10.20 -14.58
C LYS A 315 -53.50 -11.07 -13.76
N SER A 316 -52.25 -11.23 -14.23
CA SER A 316 -51.19 -11.92 -13.52
C SER A 316 -50.68 -11.11 -12.31
N SER A 317 -50.01 -11.79 -11.37
CA SER A 317 -49.29 -11.11 -10.29
C SER A 317 -48.21 -10.20 -10.89
N GLY A 318 -48.24 -8.91 -10.53
CA GLY A 318 -47.29 -7.92 -11.05
C GLY A 318 -47.64 -7.28 -12.40
N PHE A 319 -48.86 -7.48 -12.92
CA PHE A 319 -49.31 -6.84 -14.17
C PHE A 319 -49.11 -5.31 -14.16
N LYS A 320 -48.43 -4.78 -15.17
CA LYS A 320 -48.22 -3.34 -15.40
C LYS A 320 -48.88 -2.93 -16.72
N CYS A 321 -49.90 -2.08 -16.66
CA CYS A 321 -50.57 -1.56 -17.85
C CYS A 321 -49.61 -0.71 -18.70
N THR A 322 -49.53 -0.99 -20.00
CA THR A 322 -48.64 -0.32 -20.96
C THR A 322 -49.28 0.87 -21.69
N CYS A 323 -50.53 1.22 -21.37
CA CYS A 323 -51.20 2.36 -22.01
C CYS A 323 -50.48 3.69 -21.66
N SER A 324 -50.56 4.66 -22.59
CA SER A 324 -49.86 5.95 -22.47
C SER A 324 -50.17 6.66 -21.14
N SER A 325 -51.44 6.73 -20.74
CA SER A 325 -51.83 7.41 -19.49
C SER A 325 -51.24 6.75 -18.24
N CYS A 326 -51.18 5.42 -18.18
CA CYS A 326 -50.58 4.71 -17.05
C CYS A 326 -49.05 4.68 -17.10
N ALA A 327 -48.45 4.81 -18.29
CA ALA A 327 -47.01 5.00 -18.43
C ALA A 327 -46.61 6.39 -17.90
N GLU A 328 -47.31 7.45 -18.30
CA GLU A 328 -47.05 8.82 -17.84
C GLU A 328 -47.35 8.99 -16.35
N GLU A 329 -48.43 8.41 -15.80
CA GLU A 329 -48.68 8.44 -14.35
C GLU A 329 -47.57 7.72 -13.56
N ARG A 330 -47.01 6.62 -14.10
CA ARG A 330 -45.88 5.92 -13.47
C ARG A 330 -44.62 6.78 -13.49
N LYS A 331 -44.29 7.39 -14.63
CA LYS A 331 -43.15 8.32 -14.74
C LYS A 331 -43.30 9.50 -13.78
N PHE A 332 -44.49 10.11 -13.71
CA PHE A 332 -44.78 11.21 -12.78
C PHE A 332 -44.63 10.80 -11.32
N LYS A 333 -45.21 9.66 -10.91
CA LYS A 333 -45.04 9.15 -9.54
C LYS A 333 -43.59 8.81 -9.22
N GLU A 334 -42.84 8.30 -10.20
CA GLU A 334 -41.42 8.03 -10.04
C GLU A 334 -40.61 9.33 -9.88
N HIS A 335 -40.89 10.35 -10.69
CA HIS A 335 -40.33 11.69 -10.56
C HIS A 335 -40.60 12.28 -9.19
N GLN A 336 -41.87 12.28 -8.76
CA GLN A 336 -42.28 12.78 -7.45
C GLN A 336 -41.60 12.02 -6.29
N ARG A 337 -41.40 10.70 -6.41
CA ARG A 337 -40.64 9.93 -5.41
C ARG A 337 -39.17 10.35 -5.38
N ARG A 338 -38.55 10.64 -6.53
CA ARG A 338 -37.17 11.13 -6.61
C ARG A 338 -37.04 12.50 -5.94
N GLU A 339 -37.93 13.45 -6.26
CA GLU A 339 -37.95 14.79 -5.66
C GLU A 339 -38.18 14.73 -4.14
N ASN A 340 -39.19 13.96 -3.70
CA ASN A 340 -39.45 13.79 -2.27
C ASN A 340 -38.25 13.17 -1.53
N TRP A 341 -37.53 12.25 -2.18
CA TRP A 341 -36.30 11.69 -1.62
C TRP A 341 -35.18 12.73 -1.54
N GLN A 342 -34.97 13.54 -2.60
CA GLN A 342 -33.99 14.63 -2.60
C GLN A 342 -34.26 15.64 -1.49
N ILE A 343 -35.50 16.13 -1.39
CA ILE A 343 -35.94 17.05 -0.33
C ILE A 343 -35.69 16.45 1.06
N LYS A 344 -35.98 15.15 1.23
CA LYS A 344 -35.69 14.45 2.49
C LYS A 344 -34.20 14.45 2.80
N MET A 345 -33.34 14.18 1.83
CA MET A 345 -31.88 14.18 2.02
C MET A 345 -31.35 15.58 2.37
N CYS A 346 -31.80 16.62 1.66
CA CYS A 346 -31.43 18.01 1.95
C CYS A 346 -31.83 18.43 3.36
N LYS A 347 -33.03 18.04 3.83
CA LYS A 347 -33.48 18.31 5.19
C LYS A 347 -32.62 17.64 6.26
N ILE A 348 -32.10 16.44 5.98
CA ILE A 348 -31.19 15.73 6.88
C ILE A 348 -29.85 16.47 6.93
N ILE A 349 -29.31 16.86 5.77
CA ILE A 349 -28.06 17.62 5.67
C ILE A 349 -28.16 18.97 6.40
N SER A 350 -29.24 19.73 6.16
CA SER A 350 -29.47 21.04 6.80
C SER A 350 -29.67 20.96 8.31
N ALA A 351 -29.99 19.78 8.84
CA ALA A 351 -30.13 19.56 10.27
C ALA A 351 -28.79 19.24 10.96
N GLU A 352 -27.74 18.92 10.18
CA GLU A 352 -26.41 18.63 10.72
C GLU A 352 -25.69 19.93 11.10
N PRO A 353 -25.29 20.12 12.37
CA PRO A 353 -24.65 21.33 12.81
C PRO A 353 -23.26 21.50 12.18
N LYS A 354 -22.91 22.74 11.80
CA LYS A 354 -21.60 23.09 11.22
C LYS A 354 -21.25 22.28 9.95
N PHE A 355 -22.26 21.86 9.18
CA PHE A 355 -22.07 21.16 7.90
C PHE A 355 -22.21 22.11 6.69
N PRO A 356 -21.38 21.95 5.64
CA PRO A 356 -20.18 21.12 5.57
C PRO A 356 -19.01 21.77 6.33
N ASN A 357 -18.07 20.95 6.80
CA ASN A 357 -16.87 21.46 7.46
C ASN A 357 -15.88 21.99 6.40
N ASN A 358 -15.76 23.31 6.32
CA ASN A 358 -14.89 24.01 5.35
C ASN A 358 -13.39 23.75 5.58
N GLU A 359 -12.97 23.48 6.81
CA GLU A 359 -11.57 23.18 7.11
C GLU A 359 -11.16 21.83 6.50
N ILE A 360 -12.07 20.84 6.54
CA ILE A 360 -11.85 19.53 5.90
C ILE A 360 -11.80 19.68 4.38
N ILE A 361 -12.69 20.49 3.80
CA ILE A 361 -12.67 20.78 2.35
C ILE A 361 -11.33 21.43 1.97
N ALA A 362 -10.92 22.46 2.69
CA ALA A 362 -9.68 23.17 2.44
C ALA A 362 -8.46 22.26 2.61
N LEU A 363 -8.48 21.36 3.60
CA LEU A 363 -7.45 20.36 3.83
C LEU A 363 -7.27 19.44 2.62
N PHE A 364 -8.35 18.84 2.13
CA PHE A 364 -8.29 17.91 1.00
C PHE A 364 -7.99 18.60 -0.33
N LEU A 365 -8.30 19.89 -0.50
CA LEU A 365 -8.01 20.65 -1.72
C LEU A 365 -6.66 21.37 -1.71
N ALA A 366 -5.95 21.38 -0.58
CA ALA A 366 -4.63 21.97 -0.48
C ALA A 366 -3.59 21.21 -1.33
N ASN A 367 -2.55 21.91 -1.79
CA ASN A 367 -1.41 21.34 -2.51
C ASN A 367 -0.08 21.74 -1.83
N ASN A 368 -0.08 21.92 -0.51
CA ASN A 368 1.08 22.41 0.23
C ASN A 368 1.46 21.46 1.38
N HIS A 369 1.47 20.16 1.08
CA HIS A 369 1.73 19.10 2.06
C HIS A 369 3.22 18.81 2.26
N GLY A 370 4.10 19.33 1.39
CA GLY A 370 5.56 19.26 1.52
C GLY A 370 6.22 20.56 2.02
N TYR A 371 7.53 20.49 2.28
CA TYR A 371 8.35 21.65 2.65
C TYR A 371 9.08 22.31 1.47
N TYR A 372 8.77 21.91 0.23
CA TYR A 372 9.37 22.46 -0.99
C TYR A 372 8.47 23.52 -1.65
N SER A 373 9.08 24.35 -2.50
CA SER A 373 8.36 25.32 -3.32
C SER A 373 7.92 24.68 -4.64
N GLU A 374 6.85 25.19 -5.27
CA GLU A 374 6.40 24.74 -6.60
C GLU A 374 7.48 24.87 -7.68
N LYS A 375 8.45 25.79 -7.50
CA LYS A 375 9.51 26.04 -8.48
C LYS A 375 10.71 25.11 -8.31
N ASP A 376 11.05 24.77 -7.08
CA ASP A 376 12.21 23.94 -6.77
C ASP A 376 11.86 22.45 -6.76
N GLY A 377 10.59 22.11 -6.52
CA GLY A 377 10.13 20.74 -6.39
C GLY A 377 10.77 20.00 -5.20
N PRO A 378 10.39 18.73 -4.96
CA PRO A 378 11.07 17.88 -4.00
C PRO A 378 12.46 17.51 -4.55
N ALA A 379 13.51 17.72 -3.75
CA ALA A 379 14.85 17.22 -4.06
C ALA A 379 14.90 15.69 -3.91
N LEU A 380 14.56 14.96 -4.98
CA LEU A 380 14.58 13.50 -5.02
C LEU A 380 15.88 12.98 -5.64
N SER A 381 16.71 12.34 -4.82
CA SER A 381 17.91 11.63 -5.28
C SER A 381 17.95 10.21 -4.69
N TRP A 382 18.44 9.27 -5.48
CA TRP A 382 18.75 7.91 -5.04
C TRP A 382 20.26 7.74 -5.04
N ASP A 383 20.82 7.61 -3.85
CA ASP A 383 22.26 7.52 -3.63
C ASP A 383 22.72 6.06 -3.54
N LYS A 384 24.03 5.83 -3.62
CA LYS A 384 24.60 4.50 -3.34
C LYS A 384 24.41 4.14 -1.86
N PRO A 385 24.05 2.88 -1.53
CA PRO A 385 23.98 2.43 -0.15
C PRO A 385 25.32 2.60 0.59
N LYS A 386 25.29 3.12 1.81
CA LYS A 386 26.43 3.21 2.72
C LYS A 386 26.63 1.87 3.43
N VAL A 387 27.27 0.92 2.74
CA VAL A 387 27.30 -0.50 3.15
C VAL A 387 27.93 -0.72 4.53
N GLU A 388 29.05 -0.08 4.84
CA GLU A 388 29.74 -0.28 6.14
C GLU A 388 28.91 0.29 7.30
N ASP A 389 28.41 1.53 7.17
CA ASP A 389 27.53 2.14 8.17
C ASP A 389 26.25 1.33 8.40
N LEU A 390 25.69 0.77 7.32
CA LEU A 390 24.52 -0.10 7.37
C LEU A 390 24.79 -1.42 8.11
N ILE A 391 25.99 -1.98 7.95
CA ILE A 391 26.40 -3.19 8.66
C ILE A 391 26.48 -2.91 10.16
N ASP A 392 27.12 -1.82 10.56
CA ASP A 392 27.23 -1.44 11.97
C ASP A 392 25.83 -1.19 12.56
N PHE A 393 24.98 -0.46 11.82
CA PHE A 393 23.61 -0.17 12.22
C PHE A 393 22.79 -1.45 12.45
N LEU A 394 22.78 -2.38 11.50
CA LEU A 394 21.99 -3.62 11.61
C LEU A 394 22.61 -4.60 12.62
N THR A 395 23.92 -4.64 12.78
CA THR A 395 24.58 -5.44 13.84
C THR A 395 24.16 -4.95 15.22
N TYR A 396 24.08 -3.62 15.42
CA TYR A 396 23.65 -3.02 16.68
C TYR A 396 22.14 -3.24 16.95
N TYR A 397 21.28 -2.87 15.98
CA TYR A 397 19.83 -2.88 16.17
C TYR A 397 19.18 -4.26 15.99
N GLN A 398 19.65 -5.08 15.05
CA GLN A 398 19.08 -6.39 14.73
C GLN A 398 19.91 -7.58 15.24
N HIS A 399 21.18 -7.37 15.61
CA HIS A 399 22.13 -8.45 15.91
C HIS A 399 22.30 -9.44 14.75
N TRP A 400 22.26 -8.91 13.53
CA TRP A 400 22.62 -9.72 12.37
C TRP A 400 24.14 -9.76 12.23
N GLU A 401 24.65 -10.91 11.82
CA GLU A 401 26.05 -11.07 11.47
C GLU A 401 26.40 -10.18 10.26
N PRO A 402 27.58 -9.52 10.24
CA PRO A 402 28.02 -8.71 9.11
C PRO A 402 27.98 -9.44 7.76
N SER A 403 28.34 -10.72 7.75
CA SER A 403 28.29 -11.57 6.55
C SER A 403 26.86 -11.75 6.03
N TYR A 404 25.90 -11.94 6.93
CA TYR A 404 24.48 -12.04 6.59
C TYR A 404 23.99 -10.73 5.99
N ILE A 405 24.32 -9.58 6.59
CA ILE A 405 23.90 -8.26 6.08
C ILE A 405 24.44 -8.03 4.67
N ARG A 406 25.74 -8.27 4.43
CA ARG A 406 26.36 -8.16 3.11
C ARG A 406 25.65 -9.02 2.09
N GLN A 407 25.36 -10.28 2.45
CA GLN A 407 24.67 -11.21 1.56
C GLN A 407 23.26 -10.74 1.19
N ARG A 408 22.52 -10.14 2.12
CA ARG A 408 21.17 -9.61 1.85
C ARG A 408 21.18 -8.30 1.06
N MET A 409 22.29 -7.57 1.05
CA MET A 409 22.47 -6.35 0.27
C MET A 409 22.80 -6.60 -1.20
N ILE A 410 23.35 -7.77 -1.54
CA ILE A 410 23.80 -8.09 -2.91
C ILE A 410 22.76 -7.79 -4.00
N PRO A 411 21.48 -8.20 -3.89
CA PRO A 411 20.49 -7.89 -4.93
C PRO A 411 20.32 -6.40 -5.20
N MET A 412 20.40 -5.58 -4.15
CA MET A 412 20.32 -4.13 -4.28
C MET A 412 21.61 -3.57 -4.91
N LEU A 413 22.77 -4.03 -4.45
CA LEU A 413 24.07 -3.59 -4.97
C LEU A 413 24.26 -3.97 -6.45
N SER A 414 23.84 -5.16 -6.85
CA SER A 414 23.90 -5.57 -8.26
C SER A 414 22.95 -4.75 -9.13
N THR A 415 21.76 -4.43 -8.63
CA THR A 415 20.82 -3.52 -9.32
C THR A 415 21.39 -2.12 -9.49
N VAL A 416 21.99 -1.54 -8.44
CA VAL A 416 22.66 -0.22 -8.50
C VAL A 416 23.78 -0.27 -9.54
N TYR A 417 24.65 -1.28 -9.46
CA TYR A 417 25.76 -1.47 -10.41
C TYR A 417 25.27 -1.55 -11.86
N LEU A 418 24.26 -2.37 -12.15
CA LEU A 418 23.75 -2.51 -13.50
C LEU A 418 23.09 -1.22 -14.02
N ARG A 419 22.38 -0.47 -13.17
CA ARG A 419 21.84 0.86 -13.52
C ARG A 419 22.94 1.86 -13.86
N GLU A 420 24.02 1.87 -13.10
CA GLU A 420 25.20 2.71 -13.36
C GLU A 420 25.89 2.33 -14.67
N MET A 421 26.07 1.04 -14.91
CA MET A 421 26.65 0.52 -16.15
C MET A 421 25.80 0.87 -17.37
N ALA A 422 24.48 0.72 -17.28
CA ALA A 422 23.55 1.10 -18.34
C ALA A 422 23.58 2.61 -18.64
N SER A 423 23.86 3.45 -17.63
CA SER A 423 23.85 4.92 -17.78
C SER A 423 25.18 5.50 -18.24
N SER A 424 26.32 4.93 -17.80
CA SER A 424 27.65 5.54 -17.97
C SER A 424 28.62 4.72 -18.83
N GLN A 425 28.29 3.46 -19.16
CA GLN A 425 29.15 2.51 -19.88
C GLN A 425 30.60 2.43 -19.34
N ASN A 426 30.78 2.63 -18.03
CA ASN A 426 32.12 2.69 -17.44
C ASN A 426 32.60 1.28 -17.03
N GLU A 427 33.21 0.56 -17.98
CA GLU A 427 33.65 -0.84 -17.86
C GLU A 427 34.65 -1.12 -16.71
N SER A 428 35.24 -0.09 -16.08
CA SER A 428 36.21 -0.25 -15.00
C SER A 428 35.61 -0.47 -13.61
N SER A 429 34.29 -0.31 -13.45
CA SER A 429 33.64 -0.45 -12.14
C SER A 429 33.45 -1.93 -11.75
N LEU A 430 33.67 -2.24 -10.46
CA LEU A 430 33.49 -3.57 -9.87
C LEU A 430 32.23 -3.59 -9.03
N LEU A 431 31.47 -4.69 -9.08
CA LEU A 431 30.40 -4.93 -8.12
C LEU A 431 31.02 -5.16 -6.73
N ASN A 432 30.67 -4.29 -5.78
CA ASN A 432 31.18 -4.30 -4.40
C ASN A 432 32.72 -4.28 -4.33
N ASP A 433 33.37 -3.59 -5.26
CA ASP A 433 34.84 -3.51 -5.40
C ASP A 433 35.57 -4.85 -5.53
N GLN A 434 34.83 -5.93 -5.77
CA GLN A 434 35.35 -7.30 -5.70
C GLN A 434 34.95 -8.18 -6.87
N TYR A 435 33.86 -7.89 -7.57
CA TYR A 435 33.32 -8.79 -8.58
C TYR A 435 33.21 -8.11 -9.95
N LYS A 436 33.66 -8.83 -10.99
CA LYS A 436 33.49 -8.45 -12.40
C LYS A 436 32.35 -9.26 -13.00
N PHE A 437 31.61 -8.65 -13.92
CA PHE A 437 30.70 -9.39 -14.78
C PHE A 437 31.49 -10.47 -15.53
N HIS A 438 31.01 -11.71 -15.53
CA HIS A 438 31.68 -12.82 -16.21
C HIS A 438 30.85 -13.34 -17.37
N SER A 439 29.62 -13.83 -17.10
CA SER A 439 28.77 -14.41 -18.13
C SER A 439 27.33 -14.56 -17.67
N ILE A 440 26.41 -14.66 -18.62
CA ILE A 440 25.03 -15.09 -18.38
C ILE A 440 25.02 -16.62 -18.40
N MET A 441 24.54 -17.26 -17.32
CA MET A 441 24.47 -18.72 -17.27
C MET A 441 23.25 -19.27 -18.00
N ARG A 442 22.07 -18.68 -17.73
CA ARG A 442 20.80 -19.13 -18.28
C ARG A 442 19.70 -18.11 -18.05
N VAL A 443 18.60 -18.27 -18.78
CA VAL A 443 17.33 -17.64 -18.46
C VAL A 443 16.61 -18.45 -17.38
N LYS A 444 16.11 -17.79 -16.34
CA LYS A 444 15.33 -18.37 -15.26
C LYS A 444 13.97 -17.66 -15.17
N ILE A 445 12.89 -18.41 -15.02
CA ILE A 445 11.56 -17.83 -14.83
C ILE A 445 11.30 -17.72 -13.33
N ARG A 446 11.04 -16.51 -12.83
CA ARG A 446 10.65 -16.23 -11.45
C ARG A 446 9.32 -15.49 -11.48
N HIS A 447 8.32 -16.02 -10.78
CA HIS A 447 6.99 -15.40 -10.68
C HIS A 447 6.38 -15.04 -12.05
N GLY A 448 6.55 -15.91 -13.05
CA GLY A 448 6.05 -15.69 -14.42
C GLY A 448 6.92 -14.81 -15.31
N HIS A 449 7.98 -14.20 -14.76
CA HIS A 449 8.82 -13.25 -15.48
C HIS A 449 10.23 -13.81 -15.72
N PRO A 450 10.84 -13.57 -16.90
CA PRO A 450 12.16 -14.07 -17.21
C PRO A 450 13.26 -13.17 -16.64
N TYR A 451 14.26 -13.79 -16.02
CA TYR A 451 15.46 -13.17 -15.44
C TYR A 451 16.70 -13.86 -16.01
N TYR A 452 17.83 -13.16 -16.05
CA TYR A 452 19.13 -13.78 -16.29
C TYR A 452 19.75 -14.22 -14.98
N LEU A 453 20.25 -15.46 -14.93
CA LEU A 453 21.15 -15.88 -13.87
C LEU A 453 22.56 -15.43 -14.26
N VAL A 454 23.07 -14.38 -13.61
CA VAL A 454 24.37 -13.77 -13.92
C VAL A 454 25.44 -14.40 -13.03
N LYS A 455 26.57 -14.78 -13.65
CA LYS A 455 27.79 -15.23 -13.00
C LYS A 455 28.74 -14.03 -12.88
N TRP A 456 29.18 -13.73 -11.66
CA TRP A 456 30.13 -12.68 -11.35
C TRP A 456 31.44 -13.30 -10.86
N LYS A 457 32.58 -12.94 -11.43
CA LYS A 457 33.90 -13.48 -11.06
C LYS A 457 34.58 -12.56 -10.05
N ARG A 458 35.10 -13.11 -8.95
CA ARG A 458 35.91 -12.35 -7.99
C ARG A 458 37.21 -11.87 -8.66
N ALA A 459 37.49 -10.57 -8.61
CA ALA A 459 38.77 -9.97 -8.98
C ALA A 459 39.82 -10.42 -7.94
N GLY A 460 40.90 -11.05 -8.39
CA GLY A 460 41.87 -11.67 -7.49
C GLY A 460 42.74 -10.65 -6.77
N ASN A 461 42.61 -10.59 -5.43
CA ASN A 461 43.71 -10.17 -4.57
C ASN A 461 44.23 -11.42 -3.84
N ASN A 462 45.45 -11.84 -4.19
CA ASN A 462 46.24 -12.80 -3.42
C ASN A 462 46.68 -12.13 -2.11
N THR A 463 45.84 -12.19 -1.08
CA THR A 463 46.35 -12.15 0.29
C THR A 463 46.59 -13.60 0.70
N VAL A 464 47.87 -13.91 0.92
CA VAL A 464 48.46 -15.23 1.19
C VAL A 464 47.57 -16.11 2.10
N VAL A 465 47.06 -17.21 1.55
CA VAL A 465 46.51 -18.31 2.35
C VAL A 465 47.68 -19.21 2.73
N HIS A 466 48.06 -19.20 4.02
CA HIS A 466 48.93 -20.23 4.56
C HIS A 466 48.25 -21.59 4.40
N SER A 467 48.96 -22.51 3.76
CA SER A 467 48.63 -23.92 3.63
C SER A 467 48.30 -24.53 4.99
N VAL A 468 47.11 -25.10 5.14
CA VAL A 468 46.85 -26.10 6.18
C VAL A 468 46.40 -27.38 5.51
N SER A 469 47.10 -28.44 5.89
CA SER A 469 47.16 -29.77 5.32
C SER A 469 45.82 -30.51 5.38
N THR A 470 45.61 -31.30 4.35
CA THR A 470 44.58 -32.33 4.21
C THR A 470 44.74 -33.39 5.30
N GLU A 471 43.81 -33.45 6.26
CA GLU A 471 43.51 -34.69 6.99
C GLU A 471 42.03 -35.02 6.83
N GLN A 472 41.80 -36.25 6.38
CA GLN A 472 40.51 -36.84 6.11
C GLN A 472 39.73 -37.02 7.41
N ILE A 473 38.52 -36.48 7.49
CA ILE A 473 37.55 -36.90 8.51
C ILE A 473 36.22 -37.18 7.81
N GLU A 474 35.92 -38.47 7.67
CA GLU A 474 34.61 -39.00 7.32
C GLU A 474 33.60 -38.65 8.42
N VAL A 475 32.47 -38.03 8.05
CA VAL A 475 31.36 -37.81 8.98
C VAL A 475 30.27 -38.84 8.69
N ASN A 476 30.18 -39.82 9.59
CA ASN A 476 29.05 -40.72 9.73
C ASN A 476 27.76 -39.95 10.00
N GLN A 477 26.69 -40.32 9.31
CA GLN A 477 25.33 -39.89 9.59
C GLN A 477 24.87 -40.48 10.93
N THR A 478 24.86 -39.67 12.00
CA THR A 478 24.05 -39.99 13.18
C THR A 478 23.50 -38.73 13.85
N GLN A 479 22.17 -38.67 13.88
CA GLN A 479 21.27 -37.91 14.75
C GLN A 479 21.87 -36.82 15.64
N LEU A 480 21.56 -35.56 15.31
CA LEU A 480 21.51 -34.47 16.28
C LEU A 480 20.18 -33.71 16.11
N SER A 481 19.22 -34.14 16.92
CA SER A 481 17.99 -33.43 17.23
C SER A 481 18.33 -32.13 17.98
N GLY A 482 18.39 -31.02 17.26
CA GLY A 482 18.36 -29.66 17.78
C GLY A 482 17.27 -28.90 17.04
N SER A 483 16.31 -28.36 17.78
CA SER A 483 15.08 -27.72 17.30
C SER A 483 15.27 -26.86 16.05
N ILE A 484 14.75 -27.35 14.93
CA ILE A 484 14.49 -26.58 13.72
C ILE A 484 13.47 -25.50 14.10
N GLU A 485 13.93 -24.26 14.25
CA GLU A 485 13.06 -23.09 14.15
C GLU A 485 12.39 -23.15 12.77
N SER A 486 11.12 -23.57 12.74
CA SER A 486 10.28 -23.46 11.57
C SER A 486 10.05 -21.96 11.28
N THR A 487 10.99 -21.38 10.55
CA THR A 487 11.03 -19.97 10.21
C THR A 487 10.14 -19.76 8.99
N ASP A 488 8.95 -19.21 9.21
CA ASP A 488 8.00 -18.89 8.15
C ASP A 488 8.40 -17.54 7.51
N LEU A 489 9.21 -17.63 6.44
CA LEU A 489 9.94 -16.55 5.77
C LEU A 489 9.06 -15.82 4.75
N LEU A 490 8.20 -14.91 5.21
CA LEU A 490 7.36 -14.14 4.29
C LEU A 490 8.06 -12.94 3.62
N ASP A 491 9.25 -12.52 4.05
CA ASP A 491 9.94 -11.33 3.48
C ASP A 491 11.44 -11.54 3.18
N GLU A 492 12.04 -12.70 3.44
CA GLU A 492 13.46 -12.89 3.09
C GLU A 492 13.64 -13.17 1.58
N PRO A 493 14.56 -12.48 0.90
CA PRO A 493 14.88 -12.75 -0.49
C PRO A 493 15.60 -14.09 -0.65
N ASP A 494 15.61 -14.64 -1.86
CA ASP A 494 16.47 -15.79 -2.16
C ASP A 494 17.94 -15.40 -1.96
N VAL A 495 18.68 -16.28 -1.30
CA VAL A 495 20.07 -16.06 -0.94
C VAL A 495 20.97 -16.19 -2.18
N PRO A 496 21.78 -15.17 -2.52
CA PRO A 496 22.77 -15.27 -3.58
C PRO A 496 23.73 -16.45 -3.35
N THR A 497 23.93 -17.25 -4.38
CA THR A 497 24.72 -18.50 -4.28
C THR A 497 26.16 -18.22 -4.68
N ILE A 498 27.11 -18.78 -3.92
CA ILE A 498 28.55 -18.73 -4.26
C ILE A 498 28.94 -20.08 -4.86
N LEU A 499 29.62 -20.05 -6.01
CA LEU A 499 30.19 -21.23 -6.67
C LEU A 499 31.72 -21.13 -6.63
N VAL A 500 32.38 -22.25 -6.36
CA VAL A 500 33.83 -22.39 -6.50
C VAL A 500 34.09 -23.34 -7.66
N ASP A 501 34.82 -22.86 -8.66
CA ASP A 501 35.07 -23.56 -9.93
C ASP A 501 36.50 -23.22 -10.37
N ASP A 502 37.35 -24.24 -10.53
CA ASP A 502 38.80 -24.12 -10.82
C ASP A 502 39.57 -23.12 -9.93
N GLY A 503 39.27 -23.10 -8.63
CA GLY A 503 39.91 -22.18 -7.66
C GLY A 503 39.44 -20.71 -7.76
N CYS A 504 38.53 -20.41 -8.68
CA CYS A 504 37.89 -19.09 -8.80
C CYS A 504 36.56 -19.06 -8.02
N TRP A 505 36.29 -17.92 -7.38
CA TRP A 505 35.07 -17.69 -6.62
C TRP A 505 34.07 -16.90 -7.48
N PHE A 506 32.86 -17.42 -7.61
CA PHE A 506 31.79 -16.83 -8.39
C PHE A 506 30.58 -16.51 -7.52
N LEU A 507 30.02 -15.32 -7.69
CA LEU A 507 28.74 -14.94 -7.12
C LEU A 507 27.65 -15.10 -8.19
N LEU A 508 26.50 -15.65 -7.79
CA LEU A 508 25.32 -15.77 -8.65
C LEU A 508 24.19 -14.87 -8.18
N THR A 509 23.64 -14.09 -9.11
CA THR A 509 22.47 -13.24 -8.85
C THR A 509 21.43 -13.41 -9.95
N ASP A 510 20.16 -13.22 -9.59
CA ASP A 510 19.05 -13.22 -10.54
C ASP A 510 18.75 -11.78 -10.95
N GLU A 511 19.07 -11.43 -12.20
CA GLU A 511 19.04 -10.05 -12.69
C GLU A 511 17.98 -9.85 -13.77
N ASN A 512 17.46 -8.63 -13.85
CA ASN A 512 16.48 -8.28 -14.86
C ASN A 512 17.08 -8.32 -16.27
N ILE A 513 16.37 -8.94 -17.21
CA ILE A 513 16.84 -9.10 -18.60
C ILE A 513 17.10 -7.76 -19.28
N ASN A 514 16.17 -6.80 -19.17
CA ASN A 514 16.29 -5.50 -19.83
C ASN A 514 17.45 -4.70 -19.23
N LEU A 515 17.62 -4.77 -17.91
CA LEU A 515 18.69 -4.06 -17.22
C LEU A 515 20.08 -4.63 -17.59
N VAL A 516 20.23 -5.96 -17.64
CA VAL A 516 21.48 -6.58 -18.10
C VAL A 516 21.72 -6.31 -19.59
N GLN A 517 20.67 -6.33 -20.42
CA GLN A 517 20.77 -5.96 -21.85
C GLN A 517 21.26 -4.52 -22.04
N ALA A 518 20.81 -3.59 -21.20
CA ALA A 518 21.26 -2.20 -21.25
C ALA A 518 22.71 -2.05 -20.75
N ALA A 519 23.10 -2.79 -19.72
CA ALA A 519 24.44 -2.73 -19.13
C ALA A 519 25.53 -3.46 -19.95
N PHE A 520 25.21 -4.62 -20.51
CA PHE A 520 26.15 -5.55 -21.18
C PHE A 520 25.58 -6.08 -22.50
N PRO A 521 25.34 -5.20 -23.50
CA PRO A 521 24.65 -5.59 -24.73
C PRO A 521 25.44 -6.61 -25.56
N LYS A 522 26.78 -6.55 -25.55
CA LYS A 522 27.65 -7.46 -26.33
C LYS A 522 27.59 -8.88 -25.78
N GLU A 523 27.69 -9.01 -24.47
CA GLU A 523 27.67 -10.27 -23.75
C GLU A 523 26.31 -10.95 -23.87
N VAL A 524 25.22 -10.16 -23.86
CA VAL A 524 23.88 -10.70 -24.07
C VAL A 524 23.69 -11.20 -25.50
N ASN A 525 24.18 -10.47 -26.51
CA ASN A 525 24.14 -10.93 -27.89
C ASN A 525 24.91 -12.25 -28.08
N SER A 526 26.12 -12.35 -27.51
CA SER A 526 26.92 -13.60 -27.52
C SER A 526 26.15 -14.76 -26.87
N PHE A 527 25.54 -14.54 -25.70
CA PHE A 527 24.73 -15.55 -25.02
C PHE A 527 23.52 -16.00 -25.86
N MET A 528 22.86 -15.08 -26.55
CA MET A 528 21.70 -15.40 -27.41
C MET A 528 22.11 -16.17 -28.66
N GLU A 529 23.26 -15.85 -29.27
CA GLU A 529 23.82 -16.58 -30.41
C GLU A 529 24.24 -18.01 -30.05
N GLU A 530 24.89 -18.19 -28.89
CA GLU A 530 25.25 -19.50 -28.35
C GLU A 530 24.00 -20.36 -28.10
N LYS A 531 23.00 -19.79 -27.43
CA LYS A 531 21.74 -20.49 -27.16
C LYS A 531 20.98 -20.85 -28.45
N GLY A 532 20.95 -19.95 -29.44
CA GLY A 532 20.36 -20.23 -30.75
C GLY A 532 21.08 -21.35 -31.50
N SER A 533 22.41 -21.39 -31.40
CA SER A 533 23.25 -22.45 -31.98
C SER A 533 23.05 -23.79 -31.28
N GLU A 534 22.90 -23.81 -29.95
CA GLU A 534 22.57 -25.02 -29.18
C GLU A 534 21.16 -25.54 -29.47
N GLU A 535 20.16 -24.66 -29.59
CA GLU A 535 18.81 -25.05 -30.00
C GLU A 535 18.79 -25.59 -31.44
N PHE A 536 19.58 -25.01 -32.34
CA PHE A 536 19.76 -25.51 -33.70
C PHE A 536 20.45 -26.88 -33.72
N ARG A 537 21.53 -27.07 -32.93
CA ARG A 537 22.22 -28.36 -32.74
C ARG A 537 21.31 -29.42 -32.10
N SER A 538 20.46 -29.04 -31.16
CA SER A 538 19.46 -29.92 -30.53
C SER A 538 18.32 -30.30 -31.48
N LYS A 539 17.90 -29.37 -32.35
CA LYS A 539 16.95 -29.67 -33.44
C LYS A 539 17.59 -30.55 -34.52
N GLN A 540 18.85 -30.33 -34.88
CA GLN A 540 19.61 -31.20 -35.78
C GLN A 540 19.82 -32.58 -35.17
N SER A 541 20.20 -32.70 -33.90
CA SER A 541 20.38 -34.00 -33.25
C SER A 541 19.06 -34.74 -33.07
N LYS A 542 17.93 -34.04 -32.81
CA LYS A 542 16.59 -34.64 -32.86
C LYS A 542 16.17 -35.07 -34.26
N CYS A 543 16.61 -34.38 -35.30
CA CYS A 543 16.36 -34.77 -36.69
C CYS A 543 17.23 -35.98 -37.09
N MET A 544 18.49 -36.04 -36.63
CA MET A 544 19.41 -37.16 -36.89
C MET A 544 19.10 -38.39 -36.03
N ASN A 545 18.60 -38.22 -34.79
CA ASN A 545 18.12 -39.32 -33.94
C ASN A 545 16.78 -39.91 -34.40
N LYS A 546 16.08 -39.26 -35.34
CA LYS A 546 14.95 -39.86 -36.06
C LYS A 546 15.38 -40.72 -37.26
N ALA A 547 16.66 -40.72 -37.61
CA ALA A 547 17.21 -41.40 -38.80
C ALA A 547 18.34 -42.41 -38.50
N GLY A 548 18.65 -42.72 -37.24
CA GLY A 548 19.73 -43.68 -36.92
C GLY A 548 19.54 -44.40 -35.58
N LEU A 549 19.52 -45.73 -35.64
CA LEU A 549 19.50 -46.66 -34.51
C LEU A 549 20.91 -46.87 -33.93
N SER A 550 20.99 -47.05 -32.59
CA SER A 550 22.11 -47.52 -31.73
C SER A 550 23.40 -46.68 -31.76
N ASP A 551 23.99 -46.23 -30.64
CA ASP A 551 24.63 -47.11 -29.66
C ASP A 551 25.03 -46.34 -28.38
N LYS A 552 25.34 -47.09 -27.33
CA LYS A 552 25.60 -46.68 -25.95
C LYS A 552 26.81 -45.74 -25.78
N LEU A 553 26.67 -44.66 -24.98
CA LEU A 553 27.78 -44.04 -24.24
C LEU A 553 27.29 -43.44 -22.90
N VAL A 554 28.09 -43.65 -21.86
CA VAL A 554 27.89 -43.39 -20.43
C VAL A 554 28.01 -41.88 -20.09
N PRO A 555 27.20 -41.30 -19.19
CA PRO A 555 27.39 -39.92 -18.77
C PRO A 555 28.40 -39.81 -17.60
N TYR A 556 29.45 -39.01 -17.81
CA TYR A 556 30.33 -38.49 -16.77
C TYR A 556 29.52 -37.61 -15.80
N LYS A 557 29.52 -37.94 -14.50
CA LYS A 557 28.97 -37.09 -13.43
C LYS A 557 30.09 -36.22 -12.86
N SER A 558 30.01 -34.90 -13.02
CA SER A 558 30.78 -33.96 -12.20
C SER A 558 30.06 -33.77 -10.86
N THR A 559 30.61 -34.33 -9.79
CA THR A 559 30.15 -34.12 -8.41
C THR A 559 30.64 -32.76 -7.92
N GLY A 560 29.77 -31.75 -7.91
CA GLY A 560 29.97 -30.54 -7.13
C GLY A 560 29.63 -30.81 -5.66
N VAL A 561 30.58 -30.60 -4.75
CA VAL A 561 30.40 -30.77 -3.31
C VAL A 561 29.85 -29.47 -2.73
N GLN A 562 28.70 -29.54 -2.06
CA GLN A 562 28.08 -28.46 -1.29
C GLN A 562 28.69 -28.44 0.11
N LEU A 563 29.35 -27.34 0.50
CA LEU A 563 29.92 -27.16 1.84
C LEU A 563 29.13 -26.12 2.65
N SER A 564 28.97 -26.36 3.96
CA SER A 564 28.28 -25.46 4.91
C SER A 564 29.19 -24.34 5.43
N ILE A 565 28.61 -23.17 5.71
CA ILE A 565 29.28 -21.86 5.73
C ILE A 565 29.84 -21.40 7.09
N THR A 566 30.07 -22.28 8.06
CA THR A 566 30.43 -21.87 9.44
C THR A 566 31.87 -21.38 9.66
N GLU A 567 32.73 -21.30 8.64
CA GLU A 567 34.18 -21.09 8.85
C GLU A 567 34.79 -19.85 8.17
N PHE A 568 34.04 -18.78 7.90
CA PHE A 568 34.56 -17.71 7.03
C PHE A 568 35.16 -16.45 7.69
N TYR A 569 35.21 -16.27 9.03
CA TYR A 569 35.98 -15.18 9.66
C TYR A 569 36.50 -15.54 11.07
N ARG A 570 37.83 -15.55 11.27
CA ARG A 570 38.45 -15.50 12.61
C ARG A 570 38.87 -14.05 12.91
N SER A 571 38.31 -13.45 13.96
CA SER A 571 38.85 -12.23 14.55
C SER A 571 40.03 -12.56 15.45
N GLU A 572 41.17 -11.88 15.26
CA GLU A 572 42.30 -11.90 16.18
C GLU A 572 41.87 -11.35 17.56
N LYS A 573 41.80 -12.23 18.56
CA LYS A 573 41.84 -11.81 19.97
C LYS A 573 43.30 -11.73 20.39
N VAL A 574 43.75 -10.53 20.75
CA VAL A 574 44.96 -10.32 21.53
C VAL A 574 44.77 -10.99 22.89
N LEU A 575 45.60 -11.98 23.18
CA LEU A 575 45.72 -12.66 24.46
C LEU A 575 46.42 -11.74 25.47
N ALA A 576 45.75 -11.43 26.59
CA ALA A 576 46.40 -11.03 27.83
C ALA A 576 46.08 -12.07 28.91
N GLN A 577 47.14 -12.62 29.48
CA GLN A 577 47.15 -13.70 30.47
C GLN A 577 46.81 -13.22 31.90
N PRO A 578 46.49 -14.15 32.82
CA PRO A 578 45.83 -13.87 34.09
C PRO A 578 46.82 -13.61 35.24
N ALA A 579 46.36 -12.89 36.26
CA ALA A 579 47.00 -12.88 37.58
C ALA A 579 45.96 -13.01 38.70
N LEU A 580 46.21 -14.00 39.55
CA LEU A 580 45.66 -14.28 40.88
C LEU A 580 45.78 -13.01 41.75
N GLY A 581 44.79 -12.57 42.53
CA GLY A 581 44.17 -13.21 43.69
C GLY A 581 44.52 -12.35 44.92
N ASP A 582 43.54 -11.87 45.69
CA ASP A 582 43.53 -11.91 47.17
C ASP A 582 42.24 -11.30 47.78
N ASP A 583 41.92 -11.78 48.97
CA ASP A 583 40.77 -11.58 49.84
C ASP A 583 40.55 -10.14 50.37
N SER A 584 39.32 -9.84 50.82
CA SER A 584 38.96 -9.36 52.19
C SER A 584 37.84 -8.29 52.28
N GLU A 585 36.82 -8.65 53.08
CA GLU A 585 36.08 -7.86 54.09
C GLU A 585 35.21 -6.60 53.80
N LYS A 586 33.93 -6.75 54.18
CA LYS A 586 33.03 -5.88 54.97
C LYS A 586 33.37 -4.37 55.10
N LYS A 587 32.38 -3.51 54.81
CA LYS A 587 31.57 -2.76 55.83
C LYS A 587 30.57 -1.76 55.22
N SER A 588 29.52 -1.56 56.00
CA SER A 588 28.45 -0.57 55.95
C SER A 588 28.87 0.90 55.77
N GLY A 589 28.00 1.71 55.16
CA GLY A 589 28.06 3.17 55.24
C GLY A 589 26.81 3.87 54.71
N LYS A 590 25.95 4.34 55.63
CA LYS A 590 24.88 5.32 55.38
C LYS A 590 25.48 6.65 54.92
N GLY A 591 24.88 7.30 53.93
CA GLY A 591 25.09 8.71 53.60
C GLY A 591 23.79 9.35 53.12
N LYS A 592 23.26 10.30 53.89
CA LYS A 592 22.08 11.13 53.59
C LYS A 592 22.50 12.41 52.86
N SER A 593 21.51 13.00 52.15
CA SER A 593 21.26 14.44 51.88
C SER A 593 21.47 14.89 50.42
N PRO A 594 20.86 16.00 49.98
CA PRO A 594 19.47 16.44 50.18
C PRO A 594 18.78 16.84 48.85
N GLY A 595 17.50 17.21 48.92
CA GLY A 595 16.58 17.31 47.80
C GLY A 595 16.76 18.50 46.86
N ASP A 596 16.02 18.42 45.75
CA ASP A 596 15.72 19.57 44.90
C ASP A 596 14.25 19.55 44.44
N HIS A 597 13.67 20.74 44.42
CA HIS A 597 12.25 21.04 44.36
C HIS A 597 11.64 20.75 42.98
N ARG A 598 10.78 19.73 42.88
CA ARG A 598 9.85 19.61 41.74
C ARG A 598 8.62 20.49 41.97
N ARG A 599 8.55 21.59 41.22
CA ARG A 599 7.31 22.32 40.93
C ARG A 599 6.30 21.32 40.34
N LYS A 600 5.15 21.18 41.00
CA LYS A 600 3.98 20.47 40.49
C LYS A 600 3.33 21.37 39.43
N SER A 601 3.30 20.91 38.18
CA SER A 601 2.29 21.35 37.21
C SER A 601 0.98 20.66 37.56
N ASP A 602 -0.11 21.42 37.61
CA ASP A 602 -1.45 20.88 37.82
C ASP A 602 -1.87 20.08 36.60
N ASP A 603 -1.86 18.75 36.76
CA ASP A 603 -2.13 17.79 35.70
C ASP A 603 -3.57 17.31 35.80
N VAL A 604 -4.39 17.72 34.82
CA VAL A 604 -5.82 17.40 34.66
C VAL A 604 -6.03 15.88 34.41
N ASP A 605 -4.95 15.11 34.18
CA ASP A 605 -4.97 13.70 33.77
C ASP A 605 -5.16 12.67 34.93
N LYS A 606 -5.59 13.10 36.13
CA LYS A 606 -5.81 12.18 37.27
C LYS A 606 -7.12 11.40 37.22
N ASN A 607 -8.08 11.82 36.40
CA ASN A 607 -9.41 11.18 36.34
C ASN A 607 -9.47 9.95 35.41
N LEU A 608 -8.40 9.64 34.67
CA LEU A 608 -8.38 8.47 33.78
C LEU A 608 -7.69 7.26 34.45
N PRO A 609 -8.30 6.05 34.38
CA PRO A 609 -7.70 4.82 34.86
C PRO A 609 -6.30 4.60 34.26
N LYS A 610 -5.35 4.08 35.05
CA LYS A 610 -3.97 3.85 34.59
C LYS A 610 -3.88 2.95 33.34
N SER A 611 -4.83 2.03 33.16
CA SER A 611 -4.94 1.19 31.96
C SER A 611 -5.31 1.99 30.71
N VAL A 612 -6.20 2.98 30.85
CA VAL A 612 -6.64 3.90 29.78
C VAL A 612 -5.50 4.85 29.42
N ARG A 613 -4.79 5.40 30.42
CA ARG A 613 -3.60 6.24 30.19
C ARG A 613 -2.46 5.51 29.47
N ARG A 614 -2.30 4.20 29.71
CA ARG A 614 -1.31 3.40 28.97
C ARG A 614 -1.75 3.17 27.52
N ARG A 615 -3.01 2.88 27.23
CA ARG A 615 -3.48 2.62 25.85
C ARG A 615 -3.52 3.87 24.97
N LEU A 616 -3.80 5.05 25.54
CA LEU A 616 -3.66 6.34 24.85
C LEU A 616 -2.24 6.62 24.33
N LEU A 617 -1.24 5.91 24.88
CA LEU A 617 0.15 6.01 24.45
C LEU A 617 0.51 4.95 23.41
N PHE A 618 -0.37 4.03 22.99
CA PHE A 618 0.01 2.93 22.09
C PHE A 618 -0.80 2.85 20.79
N ASP A 619 -1.91 3.58 20.66
CA ASP A 619 -2.79 3.56 19.47
C ASP A 619 -2.96 4.94 18.82
#